data_AF-A0A8B6HEJ0-F1
#
_entry.id   AF-A0A8B6HEJ0-F1
#
_cell.length_a   1.000
_cell.length_b   1.000
_cell.length_c   1.000
_cell.angle_alpha   90.00
_cell.angle_beta   90.00
_cell.angle_gamma   90.00
#
_symmetry.space_group_name_H-M   'P 1'
#
loop_
_entity.id
_entity.type
_entity.pdbx_description
1 polymer ?
#
loop_
_entity_poly.entity_id
_entity_poly.type
_entity_poly.pdbx_seq_one_letter_code
_entity_poly.pdbx_strand_id
1 'polypeptide(L)'
;MDEMCDGNAYSQMYLKKRLKQHFGDQIIITDIPGRKSVVTLRETVTCILQDYYQRPSNLNPDDEKRALIRAAAKLIKSDIRSVDTTKSIYPTPANIASVDNNLSYLPESLLLFLSNIFSEKDPSVKIASIGQAVMQASRPRALITPLQLGLGVQVHHNFASRFLVSTLNSLGFCSSYYEVQKFESSAAAVQGVDLPGDISNSFVQFVADNVDHNTRTIDGLNTFHGMGIIAGITPGTKRTQPIPRIAFSTE
;
A
#
# COMPACT_ATOMS: atom_id res chain seq x y z
N MET A 1 -15.72 46.89 1.27
CA MET A 1 -14.62 46.02 0.82
C MET A 1 -13.36 46.68 1.34
N ASP A 2 -12.77 46.15 2.41
CA ASP A 2 -11.41 46.53 2.80
C ASP A 2 -10.48 45.46 2.26
N GLU A 3 -9.86 45.76 1.12
CA GLU A 3 -8.70 45.03 0.64
C GLU A 3 -7.50 45.41 1.51
N MET A 4 -7.20 44.54 2.48
CA MET A 4 -5.96 44.60 3.25
C MET A 4 -4.80 44.12 2.36
N CYS A 5 -4.09 45.06 1.76
CA CYS A 5 -2.76 44.83 1.19
C CYS A 5 -1.68 44.83 2.29
N ASP A 6 -0.58 44.13 2.01
CA ASP A 6 0.66 43.96 2.78
C ASP A 6 0.69 42.92 3.91
N GLY A 7 1.56 41.91 3.71
CA GLY A 7 2.10 40.95 4.70
C GLY A 7 1.10 39.97 5.35
N ASN A 8 -0.17 40.36 5.48
CA ASN A 8 -1.21 39.68 6.23
C ASN A 8 -2.18 38.88 5.36
N ALA A 9 -2.13 39.04 4.04
CA ALA A 9 -2.94 38.32 3.06
C ALA A 9 -2.72 36.79 3.10
N TYR A 10 -1.67 36.32 3.77
CA TYR A 10 -1.39 34.90 4.00
C TYR A 10 -1.14 34.56 5.47
N SER A 11 -1.53 35.43 6.41
CA SER A 11 -1.45 35.09 7.83
C SER A 11 -2.31 33.85 8.12
N GLN A 12 -1.90 33.03 9.10
CA GLN A 12 -2.65 31.84 9.52
C GLN A 12 -4.10 32.19 9.89
N MET A 13 -4.30 33.36 10.52
CA MET A 13 -5.62 33.88 10.86
C MET A 13 -6.44 34.22 9.61
N TYR A 14 -5.84 34.89 8.63
CA TYR A 14 -6.50 35.24 7.38
C TYR A 14 -6.82 34.00 6.53
N LEU A 15 -5.91 33.04 6.44
CA LEU A 15 -6.13 31.77 5.75
C LEU A 15 -7.25 30.96 6.41
N LYS A 16 -7.28 30.85 7.74
CA LYS A 16 -8.40 30.20 8.46
C LYS A 16 -9.72 30.90 8.20
N LYS A 17 -9.74 32.24 8.18
CA LYS A 17 -10.93 33.04 7.88
C LYS A 17 -11.42 32.82 6.45
N ARG A 18 -10.52 32.84 5.46
CA ARG A 18 -10.83 32.58 4.04
C ARG A 18 -11.33 31.14 3.83
N LEU A 19 -10.69 30.16 4.46
CA LEU A 19 -11.10 28.76 4.39
C LEU A 19 -12.48 28.55 5.01
N LYS A 20 -12.76 29.15 6.18
CA LYS A 20 -14.12 29.13 6.77
C LYS A 20 -15.15 29.87 5.92
N GLN A 21 -14.79 31.00 5.31
CA GLN A 21 -15.70 31.73 4.41
C GLN A 21 -16.05 30.92 3.16
N HIS A 22 -15.10 30.16 2.61
CA HIS A 22 -15.31 29.41 1.38
C HIS A 22 -15.94 28.04 1.61
N PHE A 23 -15.48 27.29 2.61
CA PHE A 23 -15.91 25.92 2.86
C PHE A 23 -16.93 25.76 4.00
N GLY A 24 -17.17 26.82 4.80
CA GLY A 24 -18.16 26.80 5.87
C GLY A 24 -17.96 25.64 6.86
N ASP A 25 -19.05 24.92 7.13
CA ASP A 25 -19.08 23.76 8.02
C ASP A 25 -18.48 22.49 7.40
N GLN A 26 -18.15 22.52 6.11
CA GLN A 26 -17.53 21.37 5.43
C GLN A 26 -16.09 21.14 5.87
N ILE A 27 -15.48 22.04 6.65
CA ILE A 27 -14.14 21.86 7.22
C ILE A 27 -14.15 21.86 8.75
N ILE A 28 -13.23 21.10 9.32
CA ILE A 28 -12.76 21.19 10.70
C ILE A 28 -11.35 21.76 10.65
N ILE A 29 -11.08 22.77 11.47
CA ILE A 29 -9.75 23.32 11.66
C ILE A 29 -9.33 22.93 13.07
N THR A 30 -8.32 22.06 13.19
CA THR A 30 -7.79 21.57 14.45
C THR A 30 -6.49 22.30 14.78
N ASP A 31 -6.46 22.96 15.93
CA ASP A 31 -5.31 23.66 16.46
C ASP A 31 -4.69 22.86 17.61
N ILE A 32 -3.47 22.37 17.41
CA ILE A 32 -2.72 21.64 18.43
C ILE A 32 -1.57 22.55 18.91
N PRO A 33 -1.46 22.87 20.21
CA PRO A 33 -0.37 23.68 20.74
C PRO A 33 1.01 23.11 20.35
N GLY A 34 1.86 23.95 19.76
CA GLY A 34 3.19 23.54 19.30
C GLY A 34 3.24 22.78 17.96
N ARG A 35 2.10 22.55 17.29
CA ARG A 35 2.03 21.95 15.95
C ARG A 35 1.32 22.87 14.95
N LYS A 36 1.53 22.61 13.66
CA LYS A 36 0.82 23.31 12.57
C LYS A 36 -0.67 22.98 12.63
N SER A 37 -1.53 23.97 12.38
CA SER A 37 -2.99 23.75 12.24
C SER A 37 -3.27 22.75 11.13
N VAL A 38 -4.18 21.82 11.40
CA VAL A 38 -4.64 20.84 10.41
C VAL A 38 -6.06 21.22 9.99
N VAL A 39 -6.32 21.25 8.69
CA VAL A 39 -7.66 21.46 8.14
C VAL A 39 -8.13 20.14 7.53
N THR A 40 -9.25 19.61 8.00
CA THR A 40 -9.88 18.40 7.50
C THR A 40 -11.26 18.71 6.98
N LEU A 41 -11.79 17.95 6.02
CA LEU A 41 -13.19 18.08 5.61
C LEU A 41 -14.07 17.30 6.60
N ARG A 42 -15.16 17.92 7.06
CA ARG A 42 -16.03 17.43 8.13
C ARG A 42 -16.82 16.20 7.69
N GLU A 43 -17.37 16.19 6.47
CA GLU A 43 -18.18 15.08 5.96
C GLU A 43 -18.10 14.94 4.43
N THR A 44 -17.14 14.17 3.93
CA THR A 44 -17.04 13.89 2.48
C THR A 44 -18.29 13.16 1.98
N VAL A 45 -18.84 12.23 2.78
CA VAL A 45 -20.00 11.39 2.41
C VAL A 45 -21.27 12.22 2.31
N THR A 46 -21.59 13.02 3.34
CA THR A 46 -22.78 13.88 3.35
C THR A 46 -22.76 14.88 2.20
N CYS A 47 -21.60 15.49 1.91
CA CYS A 47 -21.46 16.37 0.73
C CYS A 47 -21.70 15.61 -0.57
N ILE A 48 -21.17 14.40 -0.73
CA ILE A 48 -21.38 13.58 -1.95
C ILE A 48 -22.87 13.24 -2.13
N LEU A 49 -23.58 12.93 -1.04
CA LEU A 49 -25.00 12.61 -1.06
C LEU A 49 -25.85 13.86 -1.34
N GLN A 50 -25.55 14.99 -0.68
CA GLN A 50 -26.22 16.27 -0.94
C GLN A 50 -26.01 16.71 -2.39
N ASP A 51 -24.79 16.65 -2.91
CA ASP A 51 -24.47 16.89 -4.32
C ASP A 51 -25.25 15.98 -5.28
N TYR A 52 -25.64 14.78 -4.84
CA TYR A 52 -26.47 13.86 -5.62
C TYR A 52 -27.94 14.27 -5.62
N TYR A 53 -28.50 14.57 -4.45
CA TYR A 53 -29.92 14.91 -4.29
C TYR A 53 -30.28 16.34 -4.71
N GLN A 54 -29.34 17.30 -4.70
CA GLN A 54 -29.57 18.69 -5.12
C GLN A 54 -29.62 18.89 -6.64
N ARG A 55 -29.55 17.81 -7.43
CA ARG A 55 -29.57 17.87 -8.90
C ARG A 55 -31.00 18.08 -9.42
N PRO A 56 -31.17 18.72 -10.59
CA PRO A 56 -32.49 18.90 -11.19
C PRO A 56 -33.18 17.55 -11.44
N SER A 57 -34.42 17.41 -10.97
CA SER A 57 -35.20 16.16 -10.98
C SER A 57 -35.66 15.66 -12.36
N ASN A 58 -35.30 16.38 -13.44
CA ASN A 58 -35.71 16.09 -14.82
C ASN A 58 -34.53 15.63 -15.70
N LEU A 59 -33.63 14.81 -15.14
CA LEU A 59 -32.58 14.17 -15.92
C LEU A 59 -33.16 12.99 -16.71
N ASN A 60 -32.62 12.76 -17.91
CA ASN A 60 -32.84 11.52 -18.64
C ASN A 60 -32.38 10.32 -17.78
N PRO A 61 -33.07 9.16 -17.82
CA PRO A 61 -32.65 7.94 -17.13
C PRO A 61 -31.15 7.57 -17.28
N ASP A 62 -30.54 7.77 -18.45
CA ASP A 62 -29.10 7.50 -18.66
C ASP A 62 -28.21 8.47 -17.87
N ASP A 63 -28.60 9.74 -17.81
CA ASP A 63 -27.86 10.75 -17.04
C ASP A 63 -28.00 10.51 -15.54
N GLU A 64 -29.18 10.08 -15.08
CA GLU A 64 -29.41 9.67 -13.70
C GLU A 64 -28.56 8.44 -13.32
N LYS A 65 -28.50 7.44 -14.19
CA LYS A 65 -27.62 6.27 -14.02
C LYS A 65 -26.16 6.67 -13.90
N ARG A 66 -25.65 7.52 -14.81
CA ARG A 66 -24.27 8.04 -14.75
C ARG A 66 -24.03 8.84 -13.47
N ALA A 67 -25.01 9.63 -13.07
CA ALA A 67 -25.00 10.42 -11.85
C ALA A 67 -24.84 9.57 -10.59
N LEU A 68 -25.54 8.44 -10.52
CA LEU A 68 -25.48 7.46 -9.43
C LEU A 68 -24.12 6.77 -9.39
N ILE A 69 -23.64 6.27 -10.54
CA ILE A 69 -22.33 5.60 -10.63
C ILE A 69 -21.20 6.55 -10.18
N ARG A 70 -21.25 7.82 -10.57
CA ARG A 70 -20.26 8.83 -10.14
C ARG A 70 -20.32 9.07 -8.63
N ALA A 71 -21.51 9.12 -8.04
CA ALA A 71 -21.67 9.30 -6.60
C ALA A 71 -21.09 8.09 -5.84
N ALA A 72 -21.45 6.86 -6.25
CA ALA A 72 -20.90 5.64 -5.68
C ALA A 72 -19.37 5.59 -5.79
N ALA A 73 -18.81 5.94 -6.95
CA ALA A 73 -17.36 5.98 -7.14
C ALA A 73 -16.67 7.01 -6.22
N LYS A 74 -17.30 8.17 -5.98
CA LYS A 74 -16.77 9.18 -5.03
C LYS A 74 -16.78 8.65 -3.59
N LEU A 75 -17.84 7.94 -3.18
CA LEU A 75 -17.93 7.32 -1.86
C LEU A 75 -16.84 6.26 -1.66
N ILE A 76 -16.76 5.29 -2.58
CA ILE A 76 -15.75 4.22 -2.54
C ILE A 76 -14.34 4.82 -2.51
N LYS A 77 -14.07 5.83 -3.34
CA LYS A 77 -12.77 6.53 -3.35
C LYS A 77 -12.47 7.25 -2.04
N SER A 78 -13.48 7.80 -1.38
CA SER A 78 -13.34 8.41 -0.05
C SER A 78 -12.94 7.35 0.98
N ASP A 79 -13.58 6.19 0.96
CA ASP A 79 -13.29 5.11 1.91
C ASP A 79 -11.90 4.50 1.67
N ILE A 80 -11.49 4.33 0.41
CA ILE A 80 -10.11 3.91 0.08
C ILE A 80 -9.08 4.91 0.66
N ARG A 81 -9.41 6.21 0.70
CA ARG A 81 -8.54 7.25 1.28
C ARG A 81 -8.52 7.25 2.80
N SER A 82 -9.59 6.81 3.45
CA SER A 82 -9.65 6.73 4.92
C SER A 82 -9.01 5.46 5.48
N VAL A 83 -8.76 4.42 4.66
CA VAL A 83 -7.98 3.26 5.10
C VAL A 83 -6.63 3.73 5.64
N ASP A 84 -6.29 3.30 6.86
CA ASP A 84 -5.01 3.56 7.50
C ASP A 84 -3.89 2.84 6.77
N THR A 85 -2.83 3.56 6.43
CA THR A 85 -1.75 3.04 5.60
C THR A 85 -0.41 3.41 6.15
N THR A 86 0.47 2.42 6.25
CA THR A 86 1.85 2.62 6.65
C THR A 86 2.77 1.96 5.64
N LYS A 87 3.71 2.73 5.08
CA LYS A 87 4.75 2.22 4.17
C LYS A 87 6.04 1.85 4.87
N SER A 88 6.16 2.07 6.17
CA SER A 88 7.38 1.77 6.91
C SER A 88 7.58 0.27 7.12
N ILE A 89 6.55 -0.56 6.92
CA ILE A 89 6.58 -2.01 7.13
C ILE A 89 5.94 -2.68 5.91
N TYR A 90 6.57 -3.75 5.42
CA TYR A 90 6.05 -4.57 4.34
C TYR A 90 4.99 -5.59 4.85
N PRO A 91 4.04 -5.99 3.99
CA PRO A 91 3.12 -7.08 4.28
C PRO A 91 3.84 -8.36 4.70
N THR A 92 3.30 -9.04 5.70
CA THR A 92 3.82 -10.33 6.17
C THR A 92 3.34 -11.49 5.28
N PRO A 93 4.00 -12.67 5.33
CA PRO A 93 3.51 -13.86 4.63
C PRO A 93 2.06 -14.22 4.97
N ALA A 94 1.63 -13.99 6.22
CA ALA A 94 0.25 -14.21 6.64
C ALA A 94 -0.74 -13.24 5.96
N ASN A 95 -0.33 -12.01 5.68
CA ASN A 95 -1.15 -11.05 4.91
C ASN A 95 -1.32 -11.48 3.45
N ILE A 96 -0.35 -12.22 2.90
CA ILE A 96 -0.38 -12.66 1.50
C ILE A 96 -1.15 -13.98 1.36
N ALA A 97 -0.94 -14.94 2.28
CA ALA A 97 -1.47 -16.30 2.15
C ALA A 97 -2.95 -16.46 2.52
N SER A 98 -3.47 -15.64 3.44
CA SER A 98 -4.86 -15.75 3.90
C SER A 98 -5.82 -14.91 3.04
N VAL A 99 -6.86 -15.54 2.51
CA VAL A 99 -7.92 -14.84 1.76
C VAL A 99 -8.64 -13.83 2.65
N ASP A 100 -8.94 -14.18 3.90
CA ASP A 100 -9.62 -13.28 4.85
C ASP A 100 -8.79 -12.03 5.16
N ASN A 101 -7.46 -12.17 5.31
CA ASN A 101 -6.56 -11.03 5.49
C ASN A 101 -6.53 -10.14 4.24
N ASN A 102 -6.61 -10.75 3.05
CA ASN A 102 -6.61 -10.00 1.80
C ASN A 102 -7.95 -9.28 1.54
N LEU A 103 -9.06 -9.82 2.01
CA LEU A 103 -10.39 -9.19 1.94
C LEU A 103 -10.53 -8.07 2.97
N SER A 104 -10.10 -8.30 4.21
CA SER A 104 -10.11 -7.29 5.28
C SER A 104 -9.18 -6.10 5.02
N TYR A 105 -8.22 -6.25 4.10
CA TYR A 105 -7.41 -5.14 3.61
C TYR A 105 -8.23 -4.12 2.78
N LEU A 106 -9.37 -4.52 2.22
CA LEU A 106 -10.23 -3.67 1.40
C LEU A 106 -11.26 -2.93 2.27
N PRO A 107 -11.63 -1.67 1.91
CA PRO A 107 -12.75 -1.01 2.56
C PRO A 107 -14.07 -1.71 2.22
N GLU A 108 -15.00 -1.72 3.16
CA GLU A 108 -16.30 -2.41 3.06
C GLU A 108 -17.09 -1.99 1.82
N SER A 109 -17.07 -0.70 1.45
CA SER A 109 -17.76 -0.20 0.26
C SER A 109 -17.22 -0.78 -1.04
N LEU A 110 -15.90 -1.00 -1.13
CA LEU A 110 -15.28 -1.64 -2.28
C LEU A 110 -15.60 -3.14 -2.32
N LEU A 111 -15.60 -3.82 -1.17
CA LEU A 111 -16.02 -5.22 -1.05
C LEU A 111 -17.46 -5.39 -1.53
N LEU A 112 -18.37 -4.56 -1.03
CA LEU A 112 -19.78 -4.58 -1.42
C LEU A 112 -19.93 -4.37 -2.93
N PHE A 113 -19.26 -3.35 -3.47
CA PHE A 113 -19.32 -3.05 -4.90
C PHE A 113 -18.84 -4.22 -5.77
N LEU A 114 -17.65 -4.77 -5.49
CA LEU A 114 -17.09 -5.87 -6.28
C LEU A 114 -17.90 -7.16 -6.13
N SER A 115 -18.43 -7.44 -4.93
CA SER A 115 -19.29 -8.61 -4.68
C SER A 115 -20.61 -8.54 -5.45
N ASN A 116 -21.13 -7.35 -5.71
CA ASN A 116 -22.34 -7.17 -6.53
C ASN A 116 -22.06 -7.24 -8.03
N ILE A 117 -20.82 -6.98 -8.48
CA ILE A 117 -20.45 -7.09 -9.89
C ILE A 117 -20.09 -8.54 -10.25
N PHE A 118 -19.40 -9.26 -9.37
CA PHE A 118 -18.87 -10.57 -9.71
C PHE A 118 -19.94 -11.63 -9.47
N SER A 119 -20.27 -12.40 -10.52
CA SER A 119 -21.32 -13.44 -10.46
C SER A 119 -20.78 -14.85 -10.20
N GLU A 120 -19.50 -14.97 -9.88
CA GLU A 120 -18.86 -16.27 -9.63
C GLU A 120 -19.28 -16.86 -8.27
N LYS A 121 -19.25 -18.19 -8.15
CA LYS A 121 -19.65 -18.91 -6.94
C LYS A 121 -18.75 -18.60 -5.74
N ASP A 122 -17.45 -18.43 -5.98
CA ASP A 122 -16.46 -18.01 -4.98
C ASP A 122 -15.54 -16.93 -5.59
N PRO A 123 -15.96 -15.66 -5.57
CA PRO A 123 -15.21 -14.57 -6.18
C PRO A 123 -14.10 -14.04 -5.25
N SER A 124 -13.89 -14.61 -4.07
CA SER A 124 -13.10 -14.03 -2.97
C SER A 124 -11.69 -13.62 -3.38
N VAL A 125 -10.95 -14.50 -4.06
CA VAL A 125 -9.58 -14.23 -4.53
C VAL A 125 -9.55 -13.16 -5.62
N LYS A 126 -10.56 -13.15 -6.50
CA LYS A 126 -10.67 -12.12 -7.56
C LYS A 126 -11.04 -10.76 -6.97
N ILE A 127 -11.95 -10.73 -6.00
CA ILE A 127 -12.31 -9.50 -5.27
C ILE A 127 -11.09 -8.96 -4.56
N ALA A 128 -10.34 -9.80 -3.84
CA ALA A 128 -9.11 -9.41 -3.17
C ALA A 128 -8.07 -8.85 -4.15
N SER A 129 -7.77 -9.56 -5.24
CA SER A 129 -6.75 -9.15 -6.21
C SER A 129 -7.13 -7.87 -6.97
N ILE A 130 -8.35 -7.78 -7.49
CA ILE A 130 -8.84 -6.60 -8.21
C ILE A 130 -9.06 -5.43 -7.25
N GLY A 131 -9.60 -5.68 -6.06
CA GLY A 131 -9.78 -4.66 -5.03
C GLY A 131 -8.46 -4.02 -4.60
N GLN A 132 -7.42 -4.83 -4.38
CA GLN A 132 -6.08 -4.32 -4.08
C GLN A 132 -5.52 -3.51 -5.26
N ALA A 133 -5.73 -3.95 -6.50
CA ALA A 133 -5.33 -3.18 -7.69
C ALA A 133 -6.07 -1.82 -7.78
N VAL A 134 -7.38 -1.79 -7.50
CA VAL A 134 -8.18 -0.55 -7.44
C VAL A 134 -7.70 0.39 -6.34
N MET A 135 -7.38 -0.15 -5.16
CA MET A 135 -6.80 0.64 -4.07
C MET A 135 -5.44 1.22 -4.47
N GLN A 136 -4.55 0.42 -5.05
CA GLN A 136 -3.25 0.87 -5.53
C GLN A 136 -3.39 1.96 -6.58
N ALA A 137 -4.27 1.80 -7.57
CA ALA A 137 -4.53 2.82 -8.60
C ALA A 137 -5.14 4.11 -8.01
N SER A 138 -5.94 3.99 -6.96
CA SER A 138 -6.55 5.13 -6.26
C SER A 138 -5.55 5.88 -5.36
N ARG A 139 -4.51 5.19 -4.85
CA ARG A 139 -3.48 5.72 -3.93
C ARG A 139 -2.06 5.20 -4.24
N PRO A 140 -1.51 5.46 -5.44
CA PRO A 140 -0.30 4.79 -5.96
C PRO A 140 0.94 5.00 -5.11
N ARG A 141 1.02 6.13 -4.39
CA ARG A 141 2.16 6.47 -3.54
C ARG A 141 1.95 6.18 -2.06
N ALA A 142 0.75 5.77 -1.63
CA ALA A 142 0.45 5.54 -0.21
C ALA A 142 0.36 4.07 0.19
N LEU A 143 0.16 3.16 -0.77
CA LEU A 143 -0.04 1.74 -0.50
C LEU A 143 1.11 0.85 -1.00
N ILE A 144 1.25 -0.29 -0.33
CA ILE A 144 1.98 -1.48 -0.78
C ILE A 144 1.01 -2.64 -0.57
N THR A 145 0.44 -3.14 -1.66
CA THR A 145 -0.62 -4.15 -1.60
C THR A 145 -0.02 -5.55 -1.44
N PRO A 146 -0.51 -6.37 -0.49
CA PRO A 146 0.04 -7.69 -0.21
C PRO A 146 0.13 -8.60 -1.44
N LEU A 147 -0.92 -8.70 -2.24
CA LEU A 147 -0.95 -9.61 -3.39
C LEU A 147 -0.06 -9.15 -4.54
N GLN A 148 -0.01 -7.84 -4.82
CA GLN A 148 0.86 -7.34 -5.89
C GLN A 148 2.34 -7.44 -5.53
N LEU A 149 2.70 -7.19 -4.26
CA LEU A 149 4.06 -7.44 -3.78
C LEU A 149 4.39 -8.94 -3.81
N GLY A 150 3.51 -9.76 -3.23
CA GLY A 150 3.69 -11.21 -3.15
C GLY A 150 3.89 -11.86 -4.52
N LEU A 151 3.10 -11.48 -5.52
CA LEU A 151 3.26 -11.97 -6.90
C LEU A 151 4.63 -11.57 -7.47
N GLY A 152 5.03 -10.31 -7.29
CA GLY A 152 6.32 -9.82 -7.78
C GLY A 152 7.50 -10.57 -7.15
N VAL A 153 7.46 -10.77 -5.83
CA VAL A 153 8.46 -11.53 -5.06
C VAL A 153 8.50 -12.99 -5.51
N GLN A 154 7.35 -13.66 -5.65
CA GLN A 154 7.31 -15.06 -6.10
C GLN A 154 7.89 -15.23 -7.50
N VAL A 155 7.55 -14.34 -8.44
CA VAL A 155 8.09 -14.38 -9.81
C VAL A 155 9.60 -14.12 -9.80
N HIS A 156 10.07 -13.16 -9.01
CA HIS A 156 11.50 -12.91 -8.92
C HIS A 156 12.26 -14.07 -8.29
N HIS A 157 11.73 -14.65 -7.21
CA HIS A 157 12.31 -15.80 -6.54
C HIS A 157 12.42 -17.03 -7.45
N ASN A 158 11.38 -17.33 -8.23
CA ASN A 158 11.35 -18.54 -9.07
C ASN A 158 12.17 -18.41 -10.36
N PHE A 159 12.30 -17.20 -10.91
CA PHE A 159 12.85 -17.01 -12.25
C PHE A 159 14.07 -16.08 -12.32
N ALA A 160 14.41 -15.38 -11.23
CA ALA A 160 15.44 -14.34 -11.18
C ALA A 160 15.34 -13.32 -12.35
N SER A 161 14.11 -13.07 -12.82
CA SER A 161 13.87 -12.36 -14.08
C SER A 161 13.23 -11.01 -13.85
N ARG A 162 14.05 -9.95 -13.96
CA ARG A 162 13.57 -8.56 -14.02
C ARG A 162 12.56 -8.35 -15.15
N PHE A 163 12.76 -9.02 -16.29
CA PHE A 163 11.87 -8.90 -17.45
C PHE A 163 10.45 -9.36 -17.10
N LEU A 164 10.29 -10.53 -16.49
CA LEU A 164 8.97 -11.05 -16.13
C LEU A 164 8.26 -10.15 -15.12
N VAL A 165 8.96 -9.72 -14.07
CA VAL A 165 8.41 -8.80 -13.07
C VAL A 165 8.01 -7.47 -13.70
N SER A 166 8.85 -6.91 -14.58
CA SER A 166 8.56 -5.63 -15.25
C SER A 166 7.37 -5.75 -16.20
N THR A 167 7.24 -6.86 -16.93
CA THR A 167 6.09 -7.13 -17.80
C THR A 167 4.80 -7.21 -16.99
N LEU A 168 4.76 -8.00 -15.91
CA LEU A 168 3.58 -8.09 -15.05
C LEU A 168 3.23 -6.77 -14.37
N ASN A 169 4.23 -6.00 -13.95
CA ASN A 169 4.02 -4.66 -13.40
C ASN A 169 3.42 -3.71 -14.44
N SER A 170 3.91 -3.74 -15.69
CA SER A 170 3.38 -2.89 -16.77
C SER A 170 1.91 -3.20 -17.12
N LEU A 171 1.49 -4.44 -16.89
CA LEU A 171 0.10 -4.89 -17.02
C LEU A 171 -0.74 -4.64 -15.75
N GLY A 172 -0.14 -4.10 -14.68
CA GLY A 172 -0.82 -3.77 -13.43
C GLY A 172 -1.00 -4.92 -12.44
N PHE A 173 -0.36 -6.07 -12.65
CA PHE A 173 -0.59 -7.27 -11.84
C PHE A 173 0.31 -7.38 -10.61
N CYS A 174 1.51 -6.80 -10.62
CA CYS A 174 2.42 -6.87 -9.47
C CYS A 174 3.15 -5.55 -9.18
N SER A 175 3.85 -5.52 -8.06
CA SER A 175 4.75 -4.41 -7.69
C SER A 175 5.90 -4.28 -8.68
N SER A 176 6.51 -3.10 -8.73
CA SER A 176 7.64 -2.86 -9.62
C SER A 176 8.84 -3.70 -9.20
N TYR A 177 9.71 -4.01 -10.15
CA TYR A 177 10.96 -4.73 -9.85
C TYR A 177 11.78 -4.05 -8.76
N TYR A 178 11.83 -2.72 -8.77
CA TYR A 178 12.51 -1.94 -7.73
C TYR A 178 11.91 -2.18 -6.34
N GLU A 179 10.58 -2.19 -6.21
CA GLU A 179 9.93 -2.41 -4.91
C GLU A 179 10.11 -3.86 -4.44
N VAL A 180 10.13 -4.84 -5.36
CA VAL A 180 10.46 -6.24 -5.06
C VAL A 180 11.89 -6.38 -4.53
N GLN A 181 12.88 -5.83 -5.23
CA GLN A 181 14.27 -5.83 -4.76
C GLN A 181 14.41 -5.14 -3.40
N LYS A 182 13.72 -4.00 -3.22
CA LYS A 182 13.74 -3.28 -1.94
C LYS A 182 13.19 -4.11 -0.80
N PHE A 183 12.11 -4.86 -1.03
CA PHE A 183 11.57 -5.82 -0.08
C PHE A 183 12.60 -6.91 0.24
N GLU A 184 13.20 -7.53 -0.77
CA GLU A 184 14.18 -8.62 -0.60
C GLU A 184 15.41 -8.16 0.18
N SER A 185 15.97 -7.00 -0.16
CA SER A 185 17.09 -6.41 0.59
C SER A 185 16.70 -6.08 2.03
N SER A 186 15.49 -5.54 2.24
CA SER A 186 15.00 -5.25 3.59
C SER A 186 14.79 -6.53 4.41
N ALA A 187 14.26 -7.57 3.79
CA ALA A 187 14.05 -8.87 4.41
C ALA A 187 15.38 -9.53 4.79
N ALA A 188 16.36 -9.50 3.88
CA ALA A 188 17.70 -10.00 4.14
C ALA A 188 18.38 -9.27 5.31
N ALA A 189 18.27 -7.94 5.37
CA ALA A 189 18.87 -7.14 6.45
C ALA A 189 18.26 -7.44 7.82
N VAL A 190 16.96 -7.75 7.90
CA VAL A 190 16.29 -8.06 9.18
C VAL A 190 16.45 -9.52 9.59
N GLN A 191 16.49 -10.43 8.62
CA GLN A 191 16.52 -11.87 8.90
C GLN A 191 17.95 -12.44 8.95
N GLY A 192 18.94 -11.74 8.39
CA GLY A 192 20.27 -12.29 8.09
C GLY A 192 21.37 -12.10 9.14
N VAL A 193 21.11 -11.46 10.29
CA VAL A 193 22.19 -11.07 11.22
C VAL A 193 22.13 -11.70 12.60
N ASP A 194 20.96 -12.03 13.12
CA ASP A 194 20.83 -12.50 14.52
C ASP A 194 20.19 -13.89 14.62
N LEU A 195 20.58 -14.68 15.62
CA LEU A 195 19.86 -15.88 16.02
C LEU A 195 18.48 -15.50 16.65
N PRO A 196 17.43 -16.30 16.43
CA PRO A 196 16.09 -16.05 16.98
C PRO A 196 16.05 -16.21 18.50
N GLY A 197 15.76 -15.11 19.22
CA GLY A 197 15.23 -15.14 20.58
C GLY A 197 16.06 -15.95 21.60
N ASP A 198 15.37 -16.46 22.63
CA ASP A 198 15.97 -17.35 23.63
C ASP A 198 16.18 -18.75 23.03
N ILE A 199 17.45 -19.07 22.76
CA ILE A 199 17.91 -20.36 22.23
C ILE A 199 18.41 -21.31 23.33
N SER A 200 18.16 -21.02 24.61
CA SER A 200 18.68 -21.79 25.75
C SER A 200 18.37 -23.29 25.69
N ASN A 201 17.24 -23.66 25.09
CA ASN A 201 16.81 -25.06 24.90
C ASN A 201 16.95 -25.56 23.44
N SER A 202 17.76 -24.89 22.62
CA SER A 202 17.94 -25.22 21.21
C SER A 202 19.39 -25.62 20.91
N PHE A 203 19.55 -26.64 20.07
CA PHE A 203 20.83 -26.96 19.45
C PHE A 203 21.05 -26.05 18.23
N VAL A 204 22.16 -25.31 18.21
CA VAL A 204 22.54 -24.43 17.09
C VAL A 204 23.78 -24.97 16.40
N GLN A 205 23.71 -25.19 15.10
CA GLN A 205 24.82 -25.62 14.26
C GLN A 205 25.13 -24.56 13.21
N PHE A 206 26.38 -24.10 13.16
CA PHE A 206 26.84 -23.22 12.10
C PHE A 206 27.49 -24.06 10.98
N VAL A 207 27.10 -23.77 9.74
CA VAL A 207 27.72 -24.35 8.54
C VAL A 207 28.20 -23.19 7.68
N ALA A 208 29.49 -23.18 7.37
CA ALA A 208 30.11 -22.19 6.50
C ALA A 208 30.48 -22.86 5.18
N ASP A 209 30.12 -22.22 4.07
CA ASP A 209 30.45 -22.69 2.72
C ASP A 209 30.65 -21.50 1.77
N ASN A 210 31.17 -21.77 0.59
CA ASN A 210 31.25 -20.77 -0.47
C ASN A 210 29.85 -20.44 -0.99
N VAL A 211 29.58 -19.14 -1.15
CA VAL A 211 28.41 -18.62 -1.84
C VAL A 211 28.86 -18.15 -3.21
N ASP A 212 28.75 -19.06 -4.16
CA ASP A 212 29.07 -18.81 -5.56
C ASP A 212 27.78 -18.46 -6.32
N HIS A 213 27.70 -17.24 -6.84
CA HIS A 213 26.58 -16.81 -7.68
C HIS A 213 27.06 -16.41 -9.08
N ASN A 214 26.54 -17.12 -10.09
CA ASN A 214 26.66 -16.72 -11.49
C ASN A 214 25.69 -15.57 -11.76
N THR A 215 26.17 -14.34 -11.55
CA THR A 215 25.44 -13.08 -11.75
C THR A 215 25.16 -12.72 -13.22
N ARG A 216 25.08 -13.75 -14.09
CA ARG A 216 25.08 -13.71 -15.56
C ARG A 216 26.35 -13.15 -16.18
N THR A 217 27.22 -14.09 -16.53
CA THR A 217 28.05 -13.97 -17.72
C THR A 217 28.06 -15.31 -18.45
N ILE A 218 27.99 -15.25 -19.78
CA ILE A 218 28.14 -16.43 -20.66
C ILE A 218 29.62 -16.88 -20.69
N ASP A 219 30.55 -15.99 -20.31
CA ASP A 219 31.99 -16.20 -20.32
C ASP A 219 32.60 -16.59 -18.95
N GLY A 220 31.81 -16.62 -17.88
CA GLY A 220 32.29 -16.94 -16.53
C GLY A 220 33.06 -15.83 -15.82
N LEU A 221 33.11 -14.61 -16.37
CA LEU A 221 33.69 -13.43 -15.71
C LEU A 221 32.66 -12.77 -14.77
N ASN A 222 33.06 -11.98 -13.78
CA ASN A 222 32.13 -11.33 -12.83
C ASN A 222 31.20 -12.30 -12.08
N THR A 223 31.68 -13.47 -11.67
CA THR A 223 30.97 -14.30 -10.69
C THR A 223 31.08 -13.66 -9.30
N PHE A 224 30.00 -13.71 -8.52
CA PHE A 224 30.09 -13.40 -7.10
C PHE A 224 30.68 -14.61 -6.39
N HIS A 225 31.83 -14.42 -5.75
CA HIS A 225 32.46 -15.40 -4.86
C HIS A 225 32.47 -14.80 -3.45
N GLY A 226 31.67 -15.38 -2.56
CA GLY A 226 31.61 -15.01 -1.15
C GLY A 226 31.69 -16.22 -0.25
N MET A 227 31.79 -15.98 1.06
CA MET A 227 31.60 -17.02 2.07
C MET A 227 30.26 -16.76 2.77
N GLY A 228 29.42 -17.78 2.85
CA GLY A 228 28.15 -17.74 3.56
C GLY A 228 28.22 -18.60 4.80
N ILE A 229 27.64 -18.12 5.89
CA ILE A 229 27.44 -18.90 7.11
C ILE A 229 25.94 -19.02 7.33
N ILE A 230 25.45 -20.25 7.49
CA ILE A 230 24.08 -20.53 7.91
C ILE A 230 24.07 -21.08 9.33
N ALA A 231 23.04 -20.74 10.10
CA ALA A 231 22.78 -21.31 11.42
C ALA A 231 21.53 -22.18 11.38
N GLY A 232 21.68 -23.49 11.59
CA GLY A 232 20.58 -24.44 11.78
C GLY A 232 20.21 -24.54 13.26
N ILE A 233 18.90 -24.46 13.57
CA ILE A 233 18.39 -24.45 14.94
C ILE A 233 17.38 -25.58 15.12
N THR A 234 17.60 -26.42 16.12
CA THR A 234 16.75 -27.58 16.42
C THR A 234 16.35 -27.60 17.91
N PRO A 235 15.05 -27.68 18.25
CA PRO A 235 13.91 -27.70 17.34
C PRO A 235 13.70 -26.36 16.63
N GLY A 236 13.11 -26.40 15.44
CA GLY A 236 12.93 -25.22 14.60
C GLY A 236 12.07 -24.14 15.27
N THR A 237 12.53 -22.89 15.22
CA THR A 237 11.83 -21.72 15.76
C THR A 237 11.16 -20.92 14.64
N LYS A 238 9.91 -20.48 14.82
CA LYS A 238 9.25 -19.56 13.89
C LYS A 238 9.62 -18.11 14.23
N ARG A 239 10.12 -17.36 13.25
CA ARG A 239 10.28 -15.90 13.34
C ARG A 239 9.15 -15.18 12.62
N THR A 240 8.43 -14.35 13.33
CA THR A 240 7.52 -13.34 12.77
C THR A 240 8.04 -11.97 13.18
N GLN A 241 9.09 -11.51 12.49
CA GLN A 241 9.56 -10.13 12.62
C GLN A 241 8.97 -9.29 11.49
N PRO A 242 8.42 -8.09 11.78
CA PRO A 242 8.03 -7.14 10.75
C PRO A 242 9.23 -6.79 9.87
N ILE A 243 9.03 -6.70 8.57
CA ILE A 243 10.09 -6.30 7.63
C ILE A 243 9.96 -4.79 7.40
N PRO A 244 10.79 -3.94 8.01
CA PRO A 244 10.78 -2.51 7.78
C PRO A 244 11.17 -2.21 6.33
N ARG A 245 10.62 -1.16 5.76
CA ARG A 245 10.97 -0.68 4.41
C ARG A 245 12.21 0.20 4.49
N ILE A 246 13.38 -0.41 4.43
CA ILE A 246 14.68 0.26 4.61
C ILE A 246 15.06 1.01 3.32
N ALA A 247 15.61 2.22 3.45
CA ALA A 247 16.29 2.89 2.34
C ALA A 247 17.76 2.50 2.38
N PHE A 248 18.23 1.72 1.41
CA PHE A 248 19.65 1.49 1.22
C PHE A 248 20.20 2.69 0.45
N SER A 249 21.04 3.49 1.09
CA SER A 249 21.87 4.46 0.38
C SER A 249 22.90 3.68 -0.44
N THR A 250 22.90 3.89 -1.75
CA THR A 250 24.05 3.52 -2.58
C THR A 250 25.15 4.53 -2.26
N GLU A 251 26.02 4.19 -1.33
CA GLU A 251 27.39 4.73 -1.32
C GLU A 251 28.23 3.98 -2.34
#